data_AF-A0A379S4C7-F1
#
_entry.id   AF-A0A379S4C7-F1
#
_cell.length_a   1.000
_cell.length_b   1.000
_cell.length_c   1.000
_cell.angle_alpha   90.00
_cell.angle_beta   90.00
_cell.angle_gamma   90.00
#
_symmetry.space_group_name_H-M   'P 1'
#
loop_
_entity.id
_entity.type
_entity.pdbx_description
1 polymer ?
#
loop_
_entity_poly.entity_id
_entity_poly.type
_entity_poly.pdbx_seq_one_letter_code
_entity_poly.pdbx_strand_id
1 'polypeptide(L)'
;MTCYLTDSLDADELERGFHEGVFTAAKLYPANATTNSSHGVTSIDAIMPVLERMEKLGMPLLVHGEVTHADVDIFDREARFIDTVMEPLRQRLTALKVVFEHITTKDAAQYVRDGNDYLAATITPQHLMFNRNHMLVGGIRPHLYCLPILKRNIHQQALRELVASGFTRAFLGTDSAPHSRHRKETSCGCAGCFNAPSALGQLCRRV
;
A
#
# COMPACT_ATOMS: atom_id res chain seq x y z
N MET A 1 -10.84 5.35 -12.85
CA MET A 1 -11.04 4.50 -11.64
C MET A 1 -9.89 3.50 -11.54
N THR A 2 -9.86 2.64 -10.52
CA THR A 2 -8.83 1.61 -10.39
C THR A 2 -9.46 0.22 -10.51
N CYS A 3 -8.89 -0.65 -11.34
CA CYS A 3 -9.33 -2.04 -11.44
C CYS A 3 -8.90 -2.82 -10.19
N TYR A 4 -9.76 -3.65 -9.61
CA TYR A 4 -9.39 -4.56 -8.53
C TYR A 4 -8.89 -5.87 -9.13
N LEU A 5 -7.64 -6.24 -8.85
CA LEU A 5 -7.08 -7.49 -9.37
C LEU A 5 -7.62 -8.71 -8.60
N THR A 6 -8.02 -9.73 -9.35
CA THR A 6 -8.46 -11.03 -8.85
C THR A 6 -7.77 -12.13 -9.66
N ASP A 7 -7.74 -13.35 -9.15
CA ASP A 7 -7.17 -14.51 -9.86
C ASP A 7 -7.87 -14.82 -11.19
N SER A 8 -9.14 -14.43 -11.32
CA SER A 8 -9.97 -14.71 -12.50
C SER A 8 -10.14 -13.52 -13.43
N LEU A 9 -9.43 -12.41 -13.21
CA LEU A 9 -9.54 -11.23 -14.08
C LEU A 9 -8.97 -11.56 -15.47
N ASP A 10 -9.78 -11.34 -16.50
CA ASP A 10 -9.32 -11.43 -17.89
C ASP A 10 -8.42 -10.23 -18.25
N ALA A 11 -7.26 -10.51 -18.83
CA ALA A 11 -6.33 -9.50 -19.30
C ALA A 11 -6.95 -8.62 -20.41
N ASP A 12 -7.82 -9.19 -21.24
CA ASP A 12 -8.49 -8.45 -22.32
C ASP A 12 -9.51 -7.44 -21.76
N GLU A 13 -10.20 -7.78 -20.68
CA GLU A 13 -11.12 -6.85 -19.99
C GLU A 13 -10.34 -5.71 -19.31
N LEU A 14 -9.17 -6.00 -18.73
CA LEU A 14 -8.30 -4.99 -18.17
C LEU A 14 -7.81 -4.02 -19.27
N GLU A 15 -7.32 -4.55 -20.39
CA GLU A 15 -6.85 -3.74 -21.52
C GLU A 15 -7.96 -2.85 -22.06
N ARG A 16 -9.15 -3.43 -22.31
CA ARG A 16 -10.32 -2.70 -22.78
C ARG A 16 -10.65 -1.54 -21.86
N GLY A 17 -10.74 -1.79 -20.55
CA GLY A 17 -11.03 -0.75 -19.56
C GLY A 17 -9.94 0.33 -19.46
N PHE A 18 -8.67 -0.02 -19.69
CA PHE A 18 -7.58 0.96 -19.74
C PHE A 18 -7.65 1.84 -21.00
N HIS A 19 -7.86 1.25 -22.18
CA HIS A 19 -8.00 1.99 -23.44
C HIS A 19 -9.24 2.89 -23.49
N GLU A 20 -10.35 2.45 -22.89
CA GLU A 20 -11.58 3.25 -22.77
C GLU A 20 -11.46 4.36 -21.70
N GLY A 21 -10.35 4.44 -20.95
CA GLY A 21 -10.14 5.42 -19.88
C GLY A 21 -10.95 5.15 -18.60
N VAL A 22 -11.61 3.99 -18.50
CA VAL A 22 -12.35 3.56 -17.32
C VAL A 22 -11.38 3.26 -16.18
N PHE A 23 -10.27 2.57 -16.47
CA PHE A 23 -9.21 2.26 -15.53
C PHE A 23 -7.98 3.12 -15.78
N THR A 24 -7.45 3.72 -14.72
CA THR A 24 -6.19 4.47 -14.74
C THR A 24 -5.02 3.61 -14.27
N ALA A 25 -5.31 2.62 -13.43
CA ALA A 25 -4.36 1.69 -12.82
C ALA A 25 -5.10 0.43 -12.34
N ALA A 26 -4.38 -0.60 -11.93
CA ALA A 26 -4.96 -1.76 -11.25
C ALA A 26 -4.36 -1.91 -9.85
N LYS A 27 -5.17 -2.33 -8.86
CA LYS A 27 -4.78 -2.48 -7.46
C LYS A 27 -4.66 -3.95 -7.11
N LEU A 28 -3.47 -4.32 -6.64
CA LEU A 28 -3.16 -5.61 -6.06
C LEU A 28 -3.38 -5.57 -4.54
N TYR A 29 -4.26 -6.46 -4.07
CA TYR A 29 -4.35 -6.85 -2.67
C TYR A 29 -3.99 -8.33 -2.56
N PRO A 30 -2.97 -8.71 -1.79
CA PRO A 30 -2.77 -10.10 -1.42
C PRO A 30 -4.02 -10.60 -0.70
N ALA A 31 -4.44 -11.83 -1.00
CA ALA A 31 -5.64 -12.39 -0.41
C ALA A 31 -5.57 -12.33 1.12
N ASN A 32 -6.64 -11.80 1.74
CA ASN A 32 -6.79 -11.61 3.18
C ASN A 32 -5.81 -10.61 3.84
N ALA A 33 -5.18 -9.71 3.07
CA ALA A 33 -4.28 -8.70 3.63
C ALA A 33 -5.00 -7.61 4.41
N THR A 34 -6.18 -7.18 3.96
CA THR A 34 -6.93 -6.04 4.54
C THR A 34 -8.44 -6.17 4.34
N THR A 35 -9.22 -5.16 4.74
CA THR A 35 -10.68 -5.10 4.55
C THR A 35 -11.06 -5.36 3.09
N ASN A 36 -12.02 -6.26 2.85
CA ASN A 36 -12.51 -6.67 1.51
C ASN A 36 -11.45 -7.28 0.58
N SER A 37 -10.37 -7.85 1.12
CA SER A 37 -9.33 -8.55 0.34
C SER A 37 -9.52 -10.06 0.22
N SER A 38 -10.67 -10.61 0.65
CA SER A 38 -10.91 -12.06 0.59
C SER A 38 -10.99 -12.62 -0.84
N HIS A 39 -11.28 -11.78 -1.82
CA HIS A 39 -11.27 -12.10 -3.25
C HIS A 39 -10.01 -11.57 -3.96
N GLY A 40 -9.00 -11.18 -3.17
CA GLY A 40 -7.72 -10.70 -3.68
C GLY A 40 -6.90 -11.81 -4.33
N VAL A 41 -5.69 -11.44 -4.73
CA VAL A 41 -4.78 -12.31 -5.49
C VAL A 41 -4.18 -13.36 -4.55
N THR A 42 -4.29 -14.63 -4.91
CA THR A 42 -3.72 -15.73 -4.10
C THR A 42 -2.23 -15.94 -4.35
N SER A 43 -1.78 -15.74 -5.59
CA SER A 43 -0.39 -15.81 -5.99
C SER A 43 -0.11 -14.87 -7.17
N ILE A 44 1.06 -14.25 -7.19
CA ILE A 44 1.51 -13.43 -8.32
C ILE A 44 1.55 -14.24 -9.62
N ASP A 45 1.98 -15.51 -9.55
CA ASP A 45 2.06 -16.38 -10.72
C ASP A 45 0.70 -16.60 -11.39
N ALA A 46 -0.39 -16.60 -10.60
CA ALA A 46 -1.74 -16.80 -11.11
C ALA A 46 -2.22 -15.63 -12.00
N ILE A 47 -1.71 -14.41 -11.73
CA ILE A 47 -2.12 -13.19 -12.44
C ILE A 47 -1.03 -12.67 -13.39
N MET A 48 0.05 -13.42 -13.61
CA MET A 48 1.13 -13.02 -14.52
C MET A 48 0.64 -12.61 -15.92
N PRO A 49 -0.34 -13.28 -16.57
CA PRO A 49 -0.84 -12.83 -17.86
C PRO A 49 -1.40 -11.40 -17.84
N VAL A 50 -2.06 -11.02 -16.73
CA VAL A 50 -2.59 -9.68 -16.52
C VAL A 50 -1.46 -8.69 -16.27
N LEU A 51 -0.46 -9.06 -15.46
CA LEU A 51 0.68 -8.19 -15.16
C LEU A 51 1.56 -7.94 -16.39
N GLU A 52 1.78 -8.95 -17.23
CA GLU A 52 2.47 -8.81 -18.53
C GLU A 52 1.69 -7.88 -19.47
N ARG A 53 0.34 -7.94 -19.45
CA ARG A 53 -0.50 -7.01 -20.21
C ARG A 53 -0.35 -5.59 -19.69
N MET A 54 -0.37 -5.39 -18.37
CA MET A 54 -0.16 -4.08 -17.75
C MET A 54 1.18 -3.47 -18.13
N GLU A 55 2.26 -4.26 -18.13
CA GLU A 55 3.59 -3.82 -18.57
C GLU A 55 3.55 -3.32 -20.02
N LYS A 56 2.99 -4.11 -20.94
CA LYS A 56 2.87 -3.76 -22.37
C LYS A 56 2.09 -2.47 -22.59
N LEU A 57 1.02 -2.26 -21.84
CA LEU A 57 0.17 -1.07 -21.94
C LEU A 57 0.76 0.15 -21.23
N GLY A 58 1.78 -0.04 -20.38
CA GLY A 58 2.24 0.99 -19.46
C GLY A 58 1.16 1.37 -18.43
N MET A 59 0.31 0.42 -18.04
CA MET A 59 -0.69 0.62 -16.99
C MET A 59 -0.04 0.44 -15.61
N PRO A 60 -0.15 1.41 -14.68
CA PRO A 60 0.44 1.29 -13.35
C PRO A 60 -0.21 0.18 -12.50
N LEU A 61 0.63 -0.59 -11.81
CA LEU A 61 0.25 -1.50 -10.74
C LEU A 61 0.37 -0.80 -9.39
N LEU A 62 -0.73 -0.69 -8.66
CA LEU A 62 -0.76 -0.18 -7.30
C LEU A 62 -0.72 -1.38 -6.35
N VAL A 63 0.16 -1.38 -5.36
CA VAL A 63 0.42 -2.57 -4.54
C VAL A 63 0.19 -2.29 -3.06
N HIS A 64 -0.72 -3.03 -2.44
CA HIS A 64 -0.71 -3.20 -0.99
C HIS A 64 0.32 -4.28 -0.64
N GLY A 65 1.54 -3.87 -0.29
CA GLY A 65 2.67 -4.78 -0.17
C GLY A 65 2.86 -5.38 1.22
N GLU A 66 1.98 -6.29 1.62
CA GLU A 66 2.15 -7.12 2.83
C GLU A 66 1.91 -8.59 2.50
N VAL A 67 2.78 -9.50 2.92
CA VAL A 67 2.46 -10.93 2.93
C VAL A 67 1.43 -11.24 4.01
N THR A 68 0.62 -12.28 3.86
CA THR A 68 -0.50 -12.57 4.77
C THR A 68 -0.35 -13.89 5.52
N HIS A 69 0.83 -14.51 5.43
CA HIS A 69 1.09 -15.81 6.05
C HIS A 69 0.93 -15.70 7.57
N ALA A 70 0.32 -16.71 8.19
CA ALA A 70 -0.05 -16.69 9.60
C ALA A 70 1.16 -16.71 10.55
N ASP A 71 2.30 -17.22 10.08
CA ASP A 71 3.58 -17.29 10.81
C ASP A 71 4.41 -16.00 10.72
N VAL A 72 4.04 -15.05 9.85
CA VAL A 72 4.73 -13.76 9.70
C VAL A 72 4.05 -12.70 10.56
N ASP A 73 4.81 -12.16 11.51
CA ASP A 73 4.37 -11.07 12.40
C ASP A 73 3.95 -9.84 11.59
N ILE A 74 2.83 -9.22 12.00
CA ILE A 74 2.23 -8.08 11.30
C ILE A 74 3.18 -6.88 11.12
N PHE A 75 4.18 -6.72 11.99
CA PHE A 75 5.17 -5.66 11.87
C PHE A 75 6.23 -5.95 10.80
N ASP A 76 6.40 -7.21 10.38
CA ASP A 76 7.43 -7.67 9.44
C ASP A 76 6.88 -7.98 8.03
N ARG A 77 5.55 -8.00 7.87
CA ARG A 77 4.88 -8.37 6.61
C ARG A 77 5.27 -7.50 5.41
N GLU A 78 5.45 -6.19 5.62
CA GLU A 78 5.84 -5.26 4.55
C GLU A 78 7.27 -5.52 4.07
N ALA A 79 8.22 -5.68 5.01
CA ALA A 79 9.61 -5.99 4.66
C ALA A 79 9.71 -7.35 3.96
N ARG A 80 9.00 -8.37 4.46
CA ARG A 80 8.96 -9.69 3.82
C ARG A 80 8.39 -9.62 2.39
N PHE A 81 7.37 -8.80 2.15
CA PHE A 81 6.80 -8.61 0.82
C PHE A 81 7.82 -8.05 -0.18
N ILE A 82 8.72 -7.16 0.26
CA ILE A 82 9.79 -6.63 -0.60
C ILE A 82 10.63 -7.78 -1.16
N ASP A 83 11.13 -8.64 -0.26
CA ASP A 83 12.03 -9.73 -0.60
C ASP A 83 11.37 -10.82 -1.43
N THR A 84 10.15 -11.22 -1.06
CA THR A 84 9.53 -12.44 -1.62
C THR A 84 8.59 -12.17 -2.79
N VAL A 85 8.15 -10.93 -2.98
CA VAL A 85 7.16 -10.57 -4.01
C VAL A 85 7.62 -9.39 -4.86
N MET A 86 7.88 -8.23 -4.25
CA MET A 86 8.09 -6.99 -4.99
C MET A 86 9.34 -7.04 -5.86
N GLU A 87 10.46 -7.48 -5.32
CA GLU A 87 11.73 -7.54 -6.04
C GLU A 87 11.70 -8.62 -7.14
N PRO A 88 11.28 -9.89 -6.86
CA PRO A 88 11.12 -10.90 -7.92
C PRO A 88 10.19 -10.46 -9.06
N LEU A 89 9.07 -9.80 -8.73
CA LEU A 89 8.13 -9.29 -9.74
C LEU A 89 8.79 -8.25 -10.65
N ARG A 90 9.50 -7.27 -10.06
CA ARG A 90 10.16 -6.21 -10.82
C ARG A 90 11.36 -6.69 -11.63
N GLN A 91 12.02 -7.77 -11.20
CA GLN A 91 13.04 -8.44 -12.00
C GLN A 91 12.45 -9.17 -13.22
N ARG A 92 11.25 -9.74 -13.07
CA ARG A 92 10.55 -10.45 -14.15
C ARG A 92 9.89 -9.49 -15.15
N LEU A 93 9.30 -8.40 -14.67
CA LEU A 93 8.61 -7.37 -15.47
C LEU A 93 9.30 -6.01 -15.29
N THR A 94 10.45 -5.88 -15.95
CA THR A 94 11.38 -4.74 -15.77
C THR A 94 10.84 -3.37 -16.17
N ALA A 95 9.80 -3.30 -17.01
CA ALA A 95 9.16 -2.07 -17.45
C ALA A 95 7.79 -1.83 -16.80
N LEU A 96 7.34 -2.73 -15.91
CA LEU A 96 6.09 -2.55 -15.19
C LEU A 96 6.21 -1.37 -14.21
N LYS A 97 5.36 -0.36 -14.38
CA LYS A 97 5.24 0.74 -13.41
C LYS A 97 4.54 0.26 -12.14
N VAL A 98 5.19 0.42 -11.00
CA VAL A 98 4.69 0.01 -9.70
C VAL A 98 4.64 1.20 -8.74
N VAL A 99 3.51 1.34 -8.05
CA VAL A 99 3.36 2.21 -6.89
C VAL A 99 3.24 1.33 -5.65
N PHE A 100 4.24 1.40 -4.78
CA PHE A 100 4.18 0.79 -3.46
C PHE A 100 3.31 1.68 -2.57
N GLU A 101 2.04 1.31 -2.43
CA GLU A 101 1.08 2.12 -1.70
C GLU A 101 1.43 2.17 -0.22
N HIS A 102 1.08 3.31 0.41
CA HIS A 102 1.06 3.56 1.85
C HIS A 102 2.23 2.91 2.63
N ILE A 103 3.47 3.10 2.16
CA ILE A 103 4.65 2.48 2.78
C ILE A 103 4.79 2.88 4.26
N THR A 104 5.21 1.94 5.09
CA THR A 104 5.22 2.13 6.57
C THR A 104 6.57 1.87 7.23
N THR A 105 7.52 1.31 6.48
CA THR A 105 8.83 0.88 6.98
C THR A 105 9.99 1.71 6.41
N LYS A 106 11.05 1.87 7.19
CA LYS A 106 12.39 2.27 6.71
C LYS A 106 12.84 1.42 5.52
N ASP A 107 12.58 0.12 5.56
CA ASP A 107 12.95 -0.85 4.53
C ASP A 107 12.30 -0.49 3.18
N ALA A 108 11.00 -0.24 3.16
CA ALA A 108 10.29 0.24 1.97
C ALA A 108 10.76 1.63 1.52
N ALA A 109 11.01 2.55 2.46
CA ALA A 109 11.54 3.88 2.15
C ALA A 109 12.90 3.81 1.44
N GLN A 110 13.80 2.92 1.90
CA GLN A 110 15.10 2.68 1.30
C GLN A 110 14.95 2.00 -0.07
N TYR A 111 14.14 0.95 -0.14
CA TYR A 111 13.89 0.20 -1.37
C TYR A 111 13.38 1.09 -2.52
N VAL A 112 12.43 1.99 -2.23
CA VAL A 112 11.89 2.93 -3.22
C VAL A 112 12.93 4.00 -3.61
N ARG A 113 13.72 4.47 -2.64
CA ARG A 113 14.80 5.45 -2.88
C ARG A 113 15.87 4.89 -3.82
N ASP A 114 16.26 3.63 -3.63
CA ASP A 114 17.28 2.95 -4.43
C ASP A 114 16.73 2.38 -5.75
N GLY A 115 15.40 2.37 -5.90
CA GLY A 115 14.70 1.88 -7.09
C GLY A 115 14.89 2.74 -8.33
N ASN A 116 14.41 2.22 -9.47
CA ASN A 116 14.41 2.89 -10.77
C ASN A 116 13.15 3.77 -10.97
N ASP A 117 13.04 4.39 -12.14
CA ASP A 117 11.93 5.31 -12.48
C ASP A 117 10.56 4.62 -12.64
N TYR A 118 10.54 3.29 -12.66
CA TYR A 118 9.32 2.49 -12.68
C TYR A 118 8.78 2.19 -11.28
N LEU A 119 9.46 2.63 -10.21
CA LEU A 119 9.03 2.44 -8.82
C LEU A 119 8.78 3.78 -8.13
N ALA A 120 7.56 3.92 -7.62
CA ALA A 120 7.15 5.03 -6.76
C ALA A 120 6.47 4.53 -5.49
N ALA A 121 6.17 5.43 -4.56
CA ALA A 121 5.41 5.11 -3.36
C ALA A 121 4.42 6.20 -2.99
N THR A 122 3.36 5.81 -2.28
CA THR A 122 2.50 6.75 -1.57
C THR A 122 2.75 6.69 -0.07
N ILE A 123 2.59 7.84 0.59
CA ILE A 123 2.74 7.93 2.05
C ILE A 123 1.52 8.65 2.62
N THR A 124 0.95 8.05 3.67
CA THR A 124 -0.26 8.56 4.33
C THR A 124 0.07 9.57 5.44
N PRO A 125 -0.85 10.48 5.79
CA PRO A 125 -0.68 11.38 6.94
C PRO A 125 -0.42 10.66 8.27
N GLN A 126 -1.17 9.60 8.57
CA GLN A 126 -1.03 8.88 9.85
C GLN A 126 0.35 8.24 10.03
N HIS A 127 0.96 7.73 8.95
CA HIS A 127 2.29 7.12 8.99
C HIS A 127 3.43 8.15 9.12
N LEU A 128 3.19 9.41 8.73
CA LEU A 128 4.12 10.53 9.00
C LEU A 128 3.96 11.08 10.42
N MET A 129 2.72 11.19 10.89
CA MET A 129 2.38 11.82 12.18
C MET A 129 2.59 10.91 13.38
N PHE A 130 2.35 9.60 13.21
CA PHE A 130 2.27 8.66 14.32
C PHE A 130 3.18 7.45 14.12
N ASN A 131 3.43 6.78 15.24
CA ASN A 131 4.05 5.46 15.32
C ASN A 131 3.22 4.60 16.28
N ARG A 132 3.54 3.31 16.39
CA ARG A 132 2.74 2.35 17.17
C ARG A 132 2.51 2.72 18.63
N ASN A 133 3.38 3.54 19.25
CA ASN A 133 3.15 3.99 20.62
C ASN A 133 1.90 4.86 20.73
N HIS A 134 1.63 5.70 19.71
CA HIS A 134 0.41 6.50 19.66
C HIS A 134 -0.85 5.63 19.59
N MET A 135 -0.75 4.42 19.05
CA MET A 135 -1.87 3.47 18.98
C MET A 135 -2.05 2.66 20.26
N LEU A 136 -0.98 2.40 21.03
CA LEU A 136 -0.97 1.37 22.09
C LEU A 136 -0.70 1.89 23.51
N VAL A 137 0.09 2.96 23.67
CA VAL A 137 0.51 3.43 25.01
C VAL A 137 -0.63 4.17 25.71
N GLY A 138 -0.88 3.79 26.97
CA GLY A 138 -1.93 4.36 27.81
C GLY A 138 -3.35 3.91 27.43
N GLY A 139 -3.48 2.95 26.52
CA GLY A 139 -4.75 2.43 26.04
C GLY A 139 -4.74 2.20 24.53
N ILE A 140 -5.43 1.15 24.08
CA ILE A 140 -5.59 0.86 22.66
C ILE A 140 -6.49 1.92 22.00
N ARG A 141 -5.99 2.53 20.92
CA ARG A 141 -6.70 3.55 20.14
C ARG A 141 -7.09 2.98 18.77
N PRO A 142 -8.26 2.34 18.61
CA PRO A 142 -8.63 1.64 17.38
C PRO A 142 -8.77 2.57 16.17
N HIS A 143 -9.00 3.86 16.37
CA HIS A 143 -9.05 4.86 15.28
C HIS A 143 -7.69 5.09 14.59
N LEU A 144 -6.59 4.66 15.20
CA LEU A 144 -5.25 4.66 14.59
C LEU A 144 -4.84 3.28 14.03
N TYR A 145 -5.69 2.26 14.22
CA TYR A 145 -5.46 0.94 13.63
C TYR A 145 -5.82 0.96 12.15
N CYS A 146 -4.81 0.80 11.29
CA CYS A 146 -4.90 0.65 9.84
C CYS A 146 -3.91 -0.42 9.36
N LEU A 147 -3.95 -0.73 8.06
CA LEU A 147 -3.04 -1.68 7.41
C LEU A 147 -2.38 -1.00 6.21
N PRO A 148 -1.05 -1.07 6.06
CA PRO A 148 -0.10 -1.72 6.96
C PRO A 148 -0.07 -1.06 8.34
N ILE A 149 0.25 -1.83 9.39
CA ILE A 149 0.14 -1.34 10.77
C ILE A 149 1.15 -0.24 11.06
N LEU A 150 0.80 0.73 11.93
CA LEU A 150 1.77 1.70 12.46
C LEU A 150 3.00 0.98 13.01
N LYS A 151 4.19 1.40 12.59
CA LYS A 151 5.47 0.75 12.94
C LYS A 151 6.20 1.46 14.09
N ARG A 152 7.41 1.00 14.43
CA ARG A 152 8.30 1.66 15.43
C ARG A 152 8.73 3.06 14.95
N ASN A 153 9.16 3.90 15.89
CA ASN A 153 9.57 5.29 15.60
C ASN A 153 10.65 5.40 14.50
N ILE A 154 11.60 4.46 14.43
CA ILE A 154 12.64 4.48 13.38
C ILE A 154 12.06 4.46 11.96
N HIS A 155 10.95 3.76 11.74
CA HIS A 155 10.32 3.70 10.43
C HIS A 155 9.56 5.00 10.15
N GLN A 156 8.85 5.53 11.15
CA GLN A 156 8.21 6.84 11.05
C GLN A 156 9.24 7.92 10.63
N GLN A 157 10.39 7.99 11.30
CA GLN A 157 11.43 8.98 10.95
C GLN A 157 11.93 8.81 9.52
N ALA A 158 12.18 7.57 9.08
CA ALA A 158 12.60 7.31 7.69
C ALA A 158 11.57 7.79 6.64
N LEU A 159 10.27 7.65 6.92
CA LEU A 159 9.21 8.19 6.05
C LEU A 159 9.23 9.72 6.01
N ARG A 160 9.41 10.37 7.18
CA ARG A 160 9.53 11.84 7.29
C ARG A 160 10.75 12.35 6.52
N GLU A 161 11.89 11.69 6.68
CA GLU A 161 13.13 12.00 5.98
C GLU A 161 12.98 11.84 4.45
N LEU A 162 12.28 10.80 3.99
CA LEU A 162 12.01 10.59 2.57
C LEU A 162 11.18 11.71 1.94
N VAL A 163 10.11 12.14 2.60
CA VAL A 163 9.28 13.26 2.10
C VAL A 163 10.01 14.60 2.19
N ALA A 164 10.79 14.81 3.25
CA ALA A 164 11.53 16.06 3.47
C ALA A 164 12.74 16.21 2.53
N SER A 165 13.29 15.12 1.99
CA SER A 165 14.48 15.18 1.12
C SER A 165 14.19 15.67 -0.30
N GLY A 166 12.94 15.97 -0.65
CA GLY A 166 12.55 16.36 -2.02
C GLY A 166 12.54 15.20 -3.01
N PHE A 167 12.48 13.95 -2.51
CA PHE A 167 12.41 12.76 -3.36
C PHE A 167 11.11 12.76 -4.17
N THR A 168 11.22 12.75 -5.50
CA THR A 168 10.09 13.06 -6.40
C THR A 168 9.17 11.87 -6.68
N ARG A 169 9.59 10.64 -6.38
CA ARG A 169 8.80 9.42 -6.59
C ARG A 169 8.08 8.97 -5.31
N ALA A 170 7.97 9.83 -4.30
CA ALA A 170 7.08 9.65 -3.16
C ALA A 170 6.04 10.77 -3.14
N PHE A 171 4.76 10.42 -3.12
CA PHE A 171 3.68 11.40 -3.20
C PHE A 171 2.51 11.09 -2.26
N LEU A 172 1.57 12.02 -2.17
CA LEU A 172 0.42 11.93 -1.28
C LEU A 172 -0.52 10.80 -1.73
N GLY A 173 -0.73 9.84 -0.84
CA GLY A 173 -1.85 8.90 -0.90
C GLY A 173 -2.47 8.82 0.49
N THR A 174 -3.69 9.30 0.65
CA THR A 174 -4.28 9.45 1.99
C THR A 174 -4.59 8.11 2.64
N ASP A 175 -4.94 7.11 1.83
CA ASP A 175 -5.55 5.86 2.28
C ASP A 175 -6.72 6.13 3.25
N SER A 176 -7.54 7.14 2.94
CA SER A 176 -8.69 7.48 3.77
C SER A 176 -9.71 6.35 3.70
N ALA A 177 -9.80 5.56 4.76
CA ALA A 177 -10.63 4.37 4.85
C ALA A 177 -11.70 4.54 5.94
N PRO A 178 -12.87 5.13 5.61
CA PRO A 178 -13.92 5.37 6.58
C PRO A 178 -14.61 4.08 7.04
N HIS A 179 -14.76 3.97 8.35
CA HIS A 179 -15.61 2.98 9.00
C HIS A 179 -16.52 3.69 10.02
N SER A 180 -17.73 3.17 10.18
CA SER A 180 -18.62 3.64 11.25
C SER A 180 -17.98 3.40 12.63
N ARG A 181 -18.29 4.26 13.60
CA ARG A 181 -17.70 4.18 14.95
C ARG A 181 -17.87 2.79 15.58
N HIS A 182 -19.05 2.19 15.47
CA HIS A 182 -19.33 0.85 16.03
C HIS A 182 -18.52 -0.28 15.37
N ARG A 183 -18.01 -0.07 14.15
CA ARG A 183 -17.10 -1.02 13.47
C ARG A 183 -15.64 -0.83 13.86
N LYS A 184 -15.28 0.31 14.45
CA LYS A 184 -13.95 0.60 15.01
C LYS A 184 -13.87 0.24 16.49
N GLU A 185 -14.87 0.63 17.27
CA GLU A 185 -14.98 0.44 18.72
C GLU A 185 -15.75 -0.84 19.05
N THR A 186 -15.17 -1.99 18.71
CA THR A 186 -15.75 -3.32 18.91
C THR A 186 -14.67 -4.32 19.32
N SER A 187 -15.05 -5.56 19.64
CA SER A 187 -14.11 -6.64 19.99
C SER A 187 -13.15 -7.01 18.85
N CYS A 188 -13.49 -6.68 17.60
CA CYS A 188 -12.65 -6.86 16.41
C CYS A 188 -12.76 -5.62 15.50
N GLY A 189 -12.06 -4.54 15.85
CA GLY A 189 -12.11 -3.27 15.14
C GLY A 189 -11.59 -3.34 13.70
N CYS A 190 -12.30 -2.75 12.75
CA CYS A 190 -11.86 -2.69 11.34
C CYS A 190 -10.59 -1.82 11.19
N ALA A 191 -9.68 -2.23 10.31
CA ALA A 191 -8.51 -1.45 9.94
C ALA A 191 -8.87 -0.30 8.99
N GLY A 192 -8.44 0.92 9.30
CA GLY A 192 -8.64 2.08 8.44
C GLY A 192 -8.74 3.40 9.20
N CYS A 193 -8.17 4.47 8.64
CA CYS A 193 -8.22 5.81 9.19
C CYS A 193 -9.04 6.72 8.28
N PHE A 194 -10.12 7.33 8.79
CA PHE A 194 -10.82 8.38 8.04
C PHE A 194 -10.09 9.71 8.22
N ASN A 195 -9.23 10.06 7.25
CA ASN A 195 -8.38 11.25 7.34
C ASN A 195 -8.64 12.28 6.22
N ALA A 196 -9.48 11.96 5.22
CA ALA A 196 -9.76 12.85 4.08
C ALA A 196 -10.10 14.30 4.49
N PRO A 197 -10.90 14.56 5.55
CA PRO A 197 -11.22 15.94 5.95
C PRO A 197 -10.03 16.74 6.48
N SER A 198 -8.97 16.08 6.95
CA SER A 198 -7.84 16.72 7.63
C SER A 198 -6.48 16.50 6.96
N ALA A 199 -6.41 15.66 5.92
CA ALA A 199 -5.15 15.17 5.34
C ALA A 199 -4.21 16.32 4.91
N LEU A 200 -4.72 17.31 4.16
CA LEU A 200 -3.88 18.41 3.69
C LEU A 200 -3.40 19.29 4.84
N GLY A 201 -4.29 19.62 5.79
CA GLY A 201 -3.93 20.39 6.97
C GLY A 201 -2.94 19.67 7.89
N GLN A 202 -2.98 18.34 7.94
CA GLN A 202 -2.01 17.51 8.66
C GLN A 202 -0.63 17.53 8.00
N LEU A 203 -0.56 17.50 6.67
CA LEU A 203 0.70 17.57 5.93
C LEU A 203 1.36 18.96 5.98
N CYS A 204 0.57 20.03 6.10
CA CYS A 204 1.10 21.39 6.25
C CYS A 204 1.65 21.68 7.67
N ARG A 205 1.33 20.86 8.67
CA ARG A 205 1.93 20.98 10.00
C ARG A 205 3.31 20.33 9.94
N ARG A 206 4.37 21.14 10.10
CA ARG A 206 5.78 20.75 9.98
C ARG A 206 6.01 19.32 10.49
N VAL A 207 6.19 18.42 9.53
CA VAL A 207 6.77 17.08 9.69
C VAL A 207 8.28 17.25 9.85
#